data_AF-A0A9E3I0T5-F1
#
_entry.id   AF-A0A9E3I0T5-F1
#
_cell.length_a   1.000
_cell.length_b   1.000
_cell.length_c   1.000
_cell.angle_alpha   90.00
_cell.angle_beta   90.00
_cell.angle_gamma   90.00
#
_symmetry.space_group_name_H-M   'P 1'
#
loop_
_entity.id
_entity.type
_entity.pdbx_description
1 polymer ?
#
loop_
_entity_poly.entity_id
_entity_poly.type
_entity_poly.pdbx_seq_one_letter_code
_entity_poly.pdbx_strand_id
1 'polypeptide(L)'
;MNKLRSFAPGREESAAMLKIPESSGGGNGSGAGGDKLVPLLEERSRTRKTIGLIEARRGEVQDDVLEKVRADYVVRLENLNREIARQARNFQSTLKDYRELVGLLENADRLAVLSLEELKVRHELGEYDEQKFREISAGKRDKMSHFRQKLESYHVNMQRLENVLSQLES
;
A
#
# COMPACT_ATOMS: atom_id res chain seq x y z
N MET A 1 -21.19 16.87 60.60
CA MET A 1 -20.57 17.74 59.58
C MET A 1 -19.64 16.90 58.70
N ASN A 2 -19.94 16.88 57.41
CA ASN A 2 -19.22 16.34 56.24
C ASN A 2 -18.48 14.99 56.33
N LYS A 3 -19.22 13.92 56.04
CA LYS A 3 -18.73 12.79 55.23
C LYS A 3 -18.89 13.20 53.77
N LEU A 4 -17.85 13.26 52.94
CA LEU A 4 -18.00 13.23 51.46
C LEU A 4 -16.68 12.78 50.79
N ARG A 5 -16.74 11.54 50.28
CA ARG A 5 -16.18 11.02 49.01
C ARG A 5 -14.67 10.76 48.91
N SER A 6 -14.34 9.49 49.19
CA SER A 6 -13.37 8.71 48.41
C SER A 6 -13.71 8.82 46.92
N PHE A 7 -12.90 9.55 46.16
CA PHE A 7 -12.94 9.51 44.70
C PHE A 7 -12.33 8.18 44.26
N ALA A 8 -13.19 7.30 43.76
CA ALA A 8 -12.79 6.04 43.13
C ALA A 8 -11.83 6.34 41.96
N PRO A 9 -10.82 5.49 41.70
CA PRO A 9 -9.98 5.64 40.52
C PRO A 9 -10.88 5.60 39.29
N GLY A 10 -10.80 6.68 38.50
CA GLY A 10 -11.53 6.83 37.25
C GLY A 10 -11.32 5.60 36.40
N ARG A 11 -12.46 5.03 36.02
CA ARG A 11 -12.68 3.96 35.04
C ARG A 11 -11.47 3.73 34.14
N GLU A 12 -11.03 2.48 34.13
CA GLU A 12 -10.42 1.85 32.97
C GLU A 12 -11.39 2.01 31.78
N GLU A 13 -11.38 3.17 31.14
CA GLU A 13 -11.76 3.29 29.74
C GLU A 13 -10.70 2.51 28.99
N SER A 14 -10.90 1.18 28.94
CA SER A 14 -11.32 0.50 27.71
C SER A 14 -10.99 1.31 26.46
N ALA A 15 -9.72 1.69 26.32
CA ALA A 15 -9.12 1.95 25.04
C ALA A 15 -9.34 0.64 24.32
N ALA A 16 -10.43 0.60 23.54
CA ALA A 16 -10.58 -0.34 22.47
C ALA A 16 -9.29 -0.18 21.68
N MET A 17 -8.32 -1.03 22.02
CA MET A 17 -7.15 -1.28 21.23
C MET A 17 -7.77 -1.69 19.91
N LEU A 18 -7.90 -0.73 18.99
CA LEU A 18 -7.87 -1.05 17.59
C LEU A 18 -6.56 -1.83 17.49
N LYS A 19 -6.69 -3.16 17.52
CA LYS A 19 -5.68 -4.06 17.00
C LYS A 19 -5.62 -3.68 15.54
N ILE A 20 -4.86 -2.62 15.25
CA ILE A 20 -4.25 -2.47 13.94
C ILE A 20 -3.57 -3.82 13.80
N PRO A 21 -3.96 -4.65 12.83
CA PRO A 21 -3.31 -5.93 12.66
C PRO A 21 -1.83 -5.60 12.54
N GLU A 22 -1.03 -6.02 13.54
CA GLU A 22 0.37 -6.27 13.25
C GLU A 22 0.29 -7.17 12.05
N SER A 23 0.80 -6.71 10.92
CA SER A 23 0.84 -7.54 9.72
C SER A 23 1.63 -8.78 10.11
N SER A 24 0.92 -9.84 10.51
CA SER A 24 1.40 -11.21 10.61
C SER A 24 1.75 -11.57 9.19
N GLY A 25 2.97 -11.21 8.85
CA GLY A 25 3.34 -10.76 7.52
C GLY A 25 4.65 -9.99 7.57
N GLY A 26 5.55 -10.36 8.50
CA GLY A 26 6.98 -10.38 8.23
C GLY A 26 7.29 -11.38 7.11
N GLY A 27 6.61 -11.24 5.96
CA GLY A 27 7.21 -11.59 4.70
C GLY A 27 8.21 -10.48 4.46
N ASN A 28 9.49 -10.83 4.51
CA ASN A 28 10.47 -10.19 3.66
C ASN A 28 9.82 -9.95 2.28
N GLY A 29 9.25 -8.77 2.10
CA GLY A 29 9.00 -8.18 0.79
C GLY A 29 10.34 -7.74 0.24
N SER A 30 11.31 -8.67 0.23
CA SER A 30 12.46 -8.65 -0.65
C SER A 30 11.96 -8.12 -1.98
N GLY A 31 12.61 -7.08 -2.49
CA GLY A 31 12.35 -6.47 -3.79
C GLY A 31 12.56 -7.43 -4.97
N ALA A 32 11.76 -8.49 -5.03
CA ALA A 32 11.81 -9.58 -6.01
C ALA A 32 10.44 -9.83 -6.66
N GLY A 33 9.37 -9.21 -6.15
CA GLY A 33 8.17 -8.88 -6.92
C GLY A 33 8.36 -7.58 -7.72
N GLY A 34 9.59 -7.31 -8.16
CA GLY A 34 9.96 -6.15 -8.94
C GLY A 34 8.98 -6.02 -10.10
N ASP A 35 8.29 -4.88 -10.11
CA ASP A 35 7.30 -4.43 -11.06
C ASP A 35 7.24 -5.25 -12.37
N LYS A 36 6.48 -6.35 -12.34
CA LYS A 36 6.43 -7.31 -13.46
C LYS A 36 5.69 -6.73 -14.66
N LEU A 37 4.95 -5.64 -14.47
CA LEU A 37 4.10 -5.06 -15.49
C LEU A 37 4.92 -4.32 -16.54
N VAL A 38 5.96 -3.57 -16.14
CA VAL A 38 6.83 -2.85 -17.08
C VAL A 38 7.53 -3.79 -18.08
N PRO A 39 8.23 -4.88 -17.67
CA PRO A 39 8.81 -5.83 -18.61
C PRO A 39 7.78 -6.48 -19.55
N LEU A 40 6.57 -6.76 -19.06
CA LEU A 40 5.50 -7.31 -19.89
C LEU A 40 5.01 -6.30 -20.95
N LEU A 41 4.93 -5.02 -20.62
CA LEU A 41 4.56 -3.96 -21.56
C LEU A 41 5.63 -3.76 -22.63
N GLU A 42 6.91 -3.81 -22.25
CA GLU A 42 8.03 -3.79 -23.20
C GLU A 42 8.00 -5.01 -24.12
N GLU A 43 7.74 -6.20 -23.60
CA GLU A 43 7.61 -7.41 -24.40
C GLU A 43 6.39 -7.36 -25.34
N ARG A 44 5.25 -6.82 -24.89
CA ARG A 44 4.06 -6.57 -25.73
C ARG A 44 4.41 -5.66 -26.89
N SER A 45 5.13 -4.56 -26.63
CA SER A 45 5.56 -3.60 -27.66
C SER A 45 6.51 -4.25 -28.68
N ARG A 46 7.53 -4.98 -28.20
CA ARG A 46 8.46 -5.73 -29.07
C ARG A 46 7.73 -6.76 -29.93
N THR A 47 6.82 -7.52 -29.34
CA THR A 47 6.02 -8.55 -30.05
C THR A 47 5.17 -7.93 -31.16
N ARG A 48 4.49 -6.82 -30.89
CA ARG A 48 3.73 -6.07 -31.91
C ARG A 48 4.61 -5.59 -33.06
N LYS A 49 5.79 -5.04 -32.74
CA LYS A 49 6.76 -4.63 -33.76
C LYS A 49 7.21 -5.81 -34.63
N THR A 50 7.48 -6.96 -34.02
CA THR A 50 7.84 -8.18 -34.75
C THR A 50 6.73 -8.65 -35.68
N ILE A 51 5.47 -8.61 -35.25
CA ILE A 51 4.32 -8.92 -36.12
C ILE A 51 4.31 -7.99 -37.35
N GLY A 52 4.48 -6.68 -37.16
CA GLY A 52 4.56 -5.74 -38.28
C GLY A 52 5.73 -6.01 -39.24
N LEU A 53 6.89 -6.44 -38.71
CA LEU A 53 8.03 -6.86 -39.53
C LEU A 53 7.75 -8.14 -40.31
N ILE A 54 7.00 -9.09 -39.75
CA ILE A 54 6.55 -10.30 -40.45
C ILE A 54 5.61 -9.90 -41.59
N GLU A 55 4.61 -9.06 -41.32
CA GLU A 55 3.64 -8.63 -42.33
C GLU A 55 4.30 -7.85 -43.49
N ALA A 56 5.36 -7.08 -43.22
CA ALA A 56 6.14 -6.37 -44.24
C ALA A 56 6.91 -7.31 -45.20
N ARG A 57 7.07 -8.60 -44.88
CA ARG A 57 7.72 -9.61 -45.74
C ARG A 57 6.76 -10.31 -46.71
N ARG A 58 5.49 -9.89 -46.75
CA ARG A 58 4.49 -10.43 -47.67
C ARG A 58 4.97 -10.27 -49.12
N GLY A 59 4.89 -11.36 -49.89
CA GLY A 59 5.37 -11.40 -51.28
C GLY A 59 6.86 -11.75 -51.44
N GLU A 60 7.64 -11.75 -50.37
CA GLU A 60 9.05 -12.23 -50.38
C GLU A 60 9.16 -13.72 -49.99
N VAL A 61 8.17 -14.25 -49.28
CA VAL A 61 8.13 -15.61 -48.74
C VAL A 61 6.80 -16.27 -49.09
N GLN A 62 6.73 -17.61 -49.09
CA GLN A 62 5.47 -18.33 -49.26
C GLN A 62 4.46 -17.92 -48.17
N ASP A 63 3.22 -17.64 -48.59
CA ASP A 63 2.17 -17.14 -47.71
C ASP A 63 1.87 -18.08 -46.53
N ASP A 64 1.88 -19.40 -46.75
CA ASP A 64 1.64 -20.38 -45.69
C ASP A 64 2.70 -20.33 -44.59
N VAL A 65 3.96 -20.09 -44.96
CA VAL A 65 5.07 -19.94 -44.01
C VAL A 65 4.91 -18.63 -43.24
N LEU A 66 4.58 -17.55 -43.93
CA LEU A 66 4.36 -16.24 -43.34
C LEU A 66 3.22 -16.28 -42.31
N GLU A 67 2.08 -16.88 -42.68
CA GLU A 67 0.91 -16.96 -41.82
C GLU A 67 1.17 -17.83 -40.58
N LYS A 68 1.88 -18.94 -40.74
CA LYS A 68 2.27 -19.79 -39.60
C LYS A 68 3.13 -19.02 -38.60
N VAL A 69 4.17 -18.33 -39.06
CA VAL A 69 5.05 -17.53 -38.18
C VAL A 69 4.25 -16.40 -37.53
N ARG A 70 3.42 -15.70 -38.29
CA ARG A 70 2.54 -14.64 -37.76
C ARG A 70 1.62 -15.18 -36.66
N ALA A 71 0.99 -16.33 -36.86
CA ALA A 71 0.08 -16.95 -35.89
C ALA A 71 0.78 -17.23 -34.55
N ASP A 72 2.02 -17.73 -34.55
CA ASP A 72 2.79 -17.98 -33.33
C ASP A 72 3.02 -16.68 -32.51
N TYR A 73 3.35 -15.58 -33.18
CA TYR A 73 3.54 -14.29 -32.52
C TYR A 73 2.22 -13.65 -32.07
N VAL A 74 1.11 -13.88 -32.79
CA VAL A 74 -0.22 -13.44 -32.35
C VAL A 74 -0.62 -14.18 -31.06
N VAL A 75 -0.45 -15.49 -30.99
CA VAL A 75 -0.71 -16.28 -29.77
C VAL A 75 0.16 -15.79 -28.61
N ARG A 76 1.44 -15.49 -28.87
CA ARG A 76 2.32 -14.89 -27.85
C ARG A 76 1.80 -13.54 -27.37
N LEU A 77 1.34 -12.68 -28.27
CA LEU A 77 0.79 -11.37 -27.93
C LEU A 77 -0.48 -11.49 -27.06
N GLU A 78 -1.36 -12.44 -27.39
CA GLU A 78 -2.56 -12.73 -26.60
C GLU A 78 -2.20 -13.21 -25.18
N ASN A 79 -1.19 -14.08 -25.05
CA ASN A 79 -0.68 -14.52 -23.76
C ASN A 79 -0.15 -13.35 -22.92
N LEU A 80 0.64 -12.47 -23.53
CA LEU A 80 1.15 -11.26 -22.88
C LEU A 80 0.01 -10.35 -22.41
N ASN A 81 -1.01 -10.13 -23.24
CA ASN A 81 -2.16 -9.30 -22.86
C ASN A 81 -2.93 -9.89 -21.68
N ARG A 82 -3.12 -11.22 -21.64
CA ARG A 82 -3.76 -11.91 -20.51
C ARG A 82 -2.95 -11.76 -19.22
N GLU A 83 -1.63 -11.89 -19.31
CA GLU A 83 -0.73 -11.74 -18.17
C GLU A 83 -0.71 -10.30 -17.65
N ILE A 84 -0.63 -9.31 -18.54
CA ILE A 84 -0.72 -7.88 -18.22
C ILE A 84 -2.03 -7.59 -17.49
N ALA A 85 -3.17 -8.06 -18.02
CA ALA A 85 -4.47 -7.86 -17.39
C ALA A 85 -4.55 -8.51 -16.00
N ARG A 86 -3.92 -9.67 -15.80
CA ARG A 86 -3.82 -10.33 -14.49
C ARG A 86 -3.02 -9.48 -13.50
N GLN A 87 -1.84 -9.01 -13.90
CA GLN A 87 -1.00 -8.20 -13.02
C GLN A 87 -1.66 -6.84 -12.70
N ALA A 88 -2.33 -6.23 -13.67
CA ALA A 88 -3.09 -5.00 -13.45
C ALA A 88 -4.16 -5.17 -12.37
N ARG A 89 -4.96 -6.25 -12.43
CA ARG A 89 -5.96 -6.55 -11.38
C ARG A 89 -5.33 -6.78 -10.02
N ASN A 90 -4.19 -7.47 -9.96
CA ASN A 90 -3.47 -7.67 -8.70
C ASN A 90 -3.02 -6.32 -8.11
N PHE A 91 -2.45 -5.43 -8.93
CA PHE A 91 -2.03 -4.10 -8.49
C PHE A 91 -3.21 -3.25 -8.05
N GLN A 92 -4.34 -3.28 -8.76
CA GLN A 92 -5.57 -2.60 -8.35
C GLN A 92 -6.08 -3.11 -6.99
N SER A 93 -6.04 -4.42 -6.75
CA SER A 93 -6.40 -5.00 -5.46
C SER A 93 -5.46 -4.52 -4.35
N THR A 94 -4.14 -4.63 -4.55
CA THR A 94 -3.15 -4.16 -3.58
C THR A 94 -3.31 -2.67 -3.27
N LEU A 95 -3.66 -1.87 -4.28
CA LEU A 95 -3.84 -0.44 -4.12
C LEU A 95 -5.10 -0.12 -3.30
N LYS A 96 -6.17 -0.90 -3.48
CA LYS A 96 -7.36 -0.83 -2.60
C LYS A 96 -6.98 -1.17 -1.16
N ASP A 97 -6.22 -2.24 -0.93
CA ASP A 97 -5.78 -2.65 0.40
C ASP A 97 -4.93 -1.55 1.07
N TYR A 98 -4.02 -0.92 0.31
CA TYR A 98 -3.24 0.22 0.82
C TYR A 98 -4.09 1.44 1.15
N ARG A 99 -5.11 1.77 0.34
CA ARG A 99 -6.03 2.88 0.65
C ARG A 99 -6.78 2.63 1.97
N GLU A 100 -7.22 1.40 2.19
CA GLU A 100 -7.88 1.01 3.45
C GLU A 100 -6.91 1.14 4.65
N LEU A 101 -5.68 0.63 4.51
CA LEU A 101 -4.65 0.74 5.55
C LEU A 101 -4.26 2.19 5.86
N VAL A 102 -4.14 3.04 4.84
CA VAL A 102 -3.86 4.47 5.01
C VAL A 102 -4.97 5.12 5.82
N GLY A 103 -6.24 4.90 5.49
CA GLY A 103 -7.36 5.45 6.27
C GLY A 103 -7.37 5.00 7.73
N LEU A 104 -7.00 3.74 8.00
CA LEU A 104 -6.85 3.24 9.37
C LEU A 104 -5.70 3.91 10.12
N LEU A 105 -4.56 4.10 9.47
CA LEU A 105 -3.37 4.73 10.06
C LEU A 105 -3.58 6.24 10.30
N GLU A 106 -4.25 6.94 9.39
CA GLU A 106 -4.61 8.35 9.55
C GLU A 106 -5.55 8.53 10.75
N ASN A 107 -6.54 7.66 10.90
CA ASN A 107 -7.42 7.67 12.06
C ASN A 107 -6.65 7.35 13.36
N ALA A 108 -5.73 6.39 13.32
CA ALA A 108 -4.89 6.06 14.47
C ALA A 108 -3.96 7.22 14.88
N ASP A 109 -3.33 7.93 13.93
CA ASP A 109 -2.52 9.12 14.21
C ASP A 109 -3.38 10.22 14.84
N ARG A 110 -4.58 10.47 14.28
CA ARG A 110 -5.52 11.45 14.83
C ARG A 110 -5.91 11.14 16.27
N LEU A 111 -6.26 9.89 16.57
CA LEU A 111 -6.58 9.48 17.94
C LEU A 111 -5.36 9.57 18.88
N ALA A 112 -4.16 9.28 18.39
CA ALA A 112 -2.94 9.43 19.16
C ALA A 112 -2.63 10.91 19.49
N VAL A 113 -2.88 11.83 18.55
CA VAL A 113 -2.79 13.28 18.77
C VAL A 113 -3.78 13.72 19.86
N LEU A 114 -5.06 13.38 19.72
CA LEU A 114 -6.08 13.72 20.72
C LEU A 114 -5.72 13.17 22.10
N SER A 115 -5.24 11.92 22.15
CA SER A 115 -4.84 11.29 23.39
C SER A 115 -3.59 11.93 24.03
N LEU A 116 -2.72 12.55 23.24
CA LEU A 116 -1.60 13.34 23.74
C LEU A 116 -2.07 14.71 24.26
N GLU A 117 -3.05 15.34 23.60
CA GLU A 117 -3.66 16.59 24.06
C GLU A 117 -4.41 16.40 25.38
N GLU A 118 -5.20 15.34 25.49
CA GLU A 118 -5.88 14.98 26.74
C GLU A 118 -4.88 14.75 27.88
N LEU A 119 -3.77 14.04 27.60
CA LEU A 119 -2.71 13.81 28.59
C LEU A 119 -2.12 15.14 29.10
N LYS A 120 -1.95 16.14 28.24
CA LYS A 120 -1.46 17.46 28.63
C LYS A 120 -2.44 18.13 29.59
N VAL A 121 -3.74 18.14 29.26
CA VAL A 121 -4.79 18.73 30.11
C VAL A 121 -4.82 18.03 31.48
N ARG A 122 -4.79 16.69 31.53
CA ARG A 122 -4.77 15.95 32.79
C ARG A 122 -3.52 16.23 33.64
N HIS A 123 -2.36 16.42 33.00
CA HIS A 123 -1.14 16.85 33.68
C HIS A 123 -1.29 18.27 34.27
N GLU A 124 -1.85 19.22 33.53
CA GLU A 124 -2.13 20.58 34.01
C GLU A 124 -3.12 20.59 35.20
N LEU A 125 -4.05 19.63 35.24
CA LEU A 125 -4.95 19.41 36.38
C LEU A 125 -4.27 18.73 37.58
N GLY A 126 -3.00 18.33 37.46
CA GLY A 126 -2.23 17.69 38.52
C GLY A 126 -2.48 16.18 38.68
N GLU A 127 -3.17 15.52 37.74
CA GLU A 127 -3.38 14.05 37.78
C GLU A 127 -2.08 13.27 37.59
N TYR A 128 -1.08 13.88 36.93
CA TYR A 128 0.22 13.30 36.67
C TYR A 128 1.32 14.26 37.06
N ASP A 129 2.33 13.76 37.78
CA ASP A 129 3.58 14.51 37.95
C ASP A 129 4.34 14.62 36.63
N GLU A 130 5.34 15.51 36.63
CA GLU A 130 6.16 15.81 35.46
C GLU A 130 6.91 14.58 34.93
N GLN A 131 7.35 13.67 35.80
CA GLN A 131 8.07 12.47 35.35
C GLN A 131 7.13 11.53 34.60
N LYS A 132 5.98 11.22 35.19
CA LYS A 132 4.97 10.34 34.60
C LYS A 132 4.39 10.93 33.31
N PHE A 133 4.18 12.24 33.26
CA PHE A 133 3.78 12.93 32.04
C PHE A 133 4.81 12.77 30.92
N ARG A 134 6.11 12.95 31.22
CA ARG A 134 7.18 12.76 30.23
C ARG A 134 7.23 11.35 29.68
N GLU A 135 7.15 10.34 30.54
CA GLU A 135 7.18 8.93 30.13
C GLU A 135 6.01 8.57 29.21
N ILE A 136 4.77 8.89 29.62
CA ILE A 136 3.58 8.58 28.82
C ILE A 136 3.58 9.39 27.51
N SER A 137 3.96 10.66 27.55
CA SER A 137 3.98 11.52 26.36
C SER A 137 5.04 11.05 25.35
N ALA A 138 6.20 10.55 25.80
CA ALA A 138 7.20 9.95 24.93
C ALA A 138 6.62 8.73 24.19
N GLY A 139 6.02 7.77 24.91
CA GLY A 139 5.42 6.59 24.28
C GLY A 139 4.28 6.92 23.30
N LYS A 140 3.51 7.98 23.56
CA LYS A 140 2.50 8.47 22.59
C LYS A 140 3.14 9.07 21.34
N ARG A 141 4.19 9.90 21.49
CA ARG A 141 4.92 10.49 20.35
C ARG A 141 5.59 9.41 19.50
N ASP A 142 6.14 8.37 20.10
CA ASP A 142 6.75 7.25 19.37
C ASP A 142 5.71 6.52 18.50
N LYS A 143 4.51 6.28 19.02
CA LYS A 143 3.40 5.71 18.24
C LYS A 143 2.98 6.60 17.07
N MET A 144 2.86 7.91 17.30
CA MET A 144 2.56 8.87 16.22
C MET A 144 3.65 8.84 15.13
N SER A 145 4.93 8.85 15.54
CA SER A 145 6.06 8.72 14.62
C SER A 145 5.98 7.44 13.80
N HIS A 146 5.67 6.31 14.44
CA HIS A 146 5.49 5.03 13.77
C HIS A 146 4.37 5.07 12.72
N PHE A 147 3.18 5.59 13.08
CA PHE A 147 2.07 5.70 12.14
C PHE A 147 2.41 6.58 10.93
N ARG A 148 3.06 7.72 11.16
CA ARG A 148 3.48 8.64 10.08
C ARG A 148 4.51 8.03 9.15
N GLN A 149 5.48 7.29 9.69
CA GLN A 149 6.46 6.56 8.86
C GLN A 149 5.78 5.49 7.99
N LYS A 150 4.79 4.78 8.54
CA LYS A 150 4.01 3.80 7.78
C LYS A 150 3.16 4.46 6.70
N LEU A 151 2.50 5.58 7.00
CA LEU A 151 1.74 6.36 6.04
C LEU A 151 2.62 6.78 4.86
N GLU A 152 3.78 7.37 5.13
CA GLU A 152 4.73 7.77 4.09
C GLU A 152 5.13 6.59 3.19
N SER A 153 5.48 5.45 3.81
CA SER A 153 5.83 4.25 3.06
C SER A 153 4.68 3.73 2.18
N TYR A 154 3.45 3.74 2.67
CA TYR A 154 2.29 3.33 1.88
C TYR A 154 1.97 4.31 0.76
N HIS A 155 2.07 5.62 0.98
CA HIS A 155 1.89 6.62 -0.08
C HIS A 155 2.91 6.46 -1.20
N VAL A 156 4.19 6.27 -0.88
CA VAL A 156 5.24 6.00 -1.89
C VAL A 156 4.93 4.73 -2.69
N ASN A 157 4.51 3.66 -2.01
CA ASN A 157 4.15 2.41 -2.67
C ASN A 157 2.91 2.55 -3.57
N MET A 158 1.89 3.27 -3.11
CA MET A 158 0.68 3.56 -3.89
C MET A 158 1.02 4.38 -5.14
N GLN A 159 1.79 5.46 -5.00
CA GLN A 159 2.22 6.29 -6.12
C GLN A 159 3.00 5.46 -7.15
N ARG A 160 3.88 4.56 -6.69
CA ARG A 160 4.57 3.62 -7.58
C ARG A 160 3.58 2.76 -8.37
N LEU A 161 2.58 2.16 -7.71
CA LEU A 161 1.59 1.31 -8.38
C LEU A 161 0.71 2.11 -9.36
N GLU A 162 0.29 3.33 -8.99
CA GLU A 162 -0.50 4.22 -9.85
C GLU A 162 0.27 4.61 -11.11
N ASN A 163 1.56 4.95 -10.97
CA ASN A 163 2.44 5.28 -12.10
C ASN A 163 2.64 4.12 -13.08
N VAL A 164 2.55 2.88 -12.61
CA VAL A 164 2.70 1.70 -13.47
C VAL A 164 1.38 1.38 -14.14
N LEU A 165 0.27 1.46 -13.40
CA LEU A 165 -1.06 1.25 -13.95
C LEU A 165 -1.42 2.26 -15.04
N SER A 166 -0.99 3.52 -14.92
CA SER A 166 -1.23 4.55 -15.95
C SER A 166 -0.54 4.25 -17.28
N GLN A 167 0.55 3.48 -17.29
CA GLN A 167 1.22 3.01 -18.53
C GLN A 167 0.38 2.00 -19.32
N LEU A 168 -0.71 1.47 -18.74
CA LEU A 168 -1.66 0.62 -19.47
C LEU A 168 -2.64 1.43 -20.32
N GLU A 169 -2.90 2.67 -19.93
CA GLU A 169 -3.86 3.58 -20.57
C GLU A 169 -3.21 4.44 -21.67
N SER A 170 -1.87 4.45 -21.73
CA SER A 170 -1.05 5.11 -22.76
C SER A 170 -0.77 4.19 -23.95
#